data_AF-A0A1J5NY66-F1
#
_entry.id   AF-A0A1J5NY66-F1
#
_cell.length_a   1.000
_cell.length_b   1.000
_cell.length_c   1.000
_cell.angle_alpha   90.00
_cell.angle_beta   90.00
_cell.angle_gamma   90.00
#
_symmetry.space_group_name_H-M   'P 1'
#
loop_
_entity.id
_entity.type
_entity.pdbx_description
1 polymer ?
#
loop_
_entity_poly.entity_id
_entity_poly.type
_entity_poly.pdbx_seq_one_letter_code
_entity_poly.pdbx_strand_id
1 'polypeptide(L)'
;MAAAVFHTAGQTQVAEIQDAYKLLGGAVGSALAPILFGVALLCSGINSTVTATLAGQIVMEGFVQMRVAPWVRRLVTRSIAIVPALVVTLLYGEKGTAELLVLSQVVLSLQLPFAIVPLVRMTADAKRMNGLPAPRWLTLACWVIGIIIIVLNAKLIWDVAMGN
;
A
#
# COMPACT_ATOMS: atom_id res chain seq x y z
N MET A 1 5.28 18.93 0.17
CA MET A 1 5.06 19.35 1.58
C MET A 1 6.10 18.77 2.52
N ALA A 2 6.32 17.45 2.56
CA ALA A 2 7.35 16.83 3.40
C ALA A 2 8.76 17.42 3.19
N ALA A 3 9.23 17.55 1.94
CA ALA A 3 10.54 18.12 1.66
C ALA A 3 10.71 19.58 2.14
N ALA A 4 9.67 20.42 2.05
CA ALA A 4 9.77 21.83 2.44
C ALA A 4 9.74 22.06 3.96
N VAL A 5 9.14 21.14 4.72
CA VAL A 5 9.00 21.23 6.19
C VAL A 5 10.09 20.44 6.92
N PHE A 6 10.52 19.30 6.38
CA PHE A 6 11.49 18.42 7.04
C PHE A 6 12.95 18.65 6.60
N HIS A 7 13.21 19.08 5.35
CA HIS A 7 14.58 19.33 4.88
C HIS A 7 15.15 20.67 5.36
N THR A 8 14.30 21.69 5.55
CA THR A 8 14.71 23.01 6.06
C THR A 8 14.98 23.00 7.57
N ALA A 9 14.42 22.04 8.31
CA ALA A 9 14.62 21.85 9.74
C ALA A 9 15.87 21.00 10.10
N GLY A 10 16.61 20.49 9.11
CA GLY A 10 17.87 19.75 9.31
C GLY A 10 17.72 18.34 9.91
N GLN A 11 16.50 17.78 9.93
CA GLN A 11 16.21 16.49 10.57
C GLN A 11 15.94 15.40 9.51
N THR A 12 16.98 14.63 9.16
CA THR A 12 16.91 13.52 8.19
C THR A 12 16.37 12.21 8.78
N GLN A 13 16.04 12.18 10.08
CA GLN A 13 15.51 11.00 10.78
C GLN A 13 13.98 11.02 10.97
N VAL A 14 13.22 11.46 9.97
CA VAL A 14 11.75 11.31 10.01
C VAL A 14 11.39 9.91 9.54
N ALA A 15 11.51 8.92 10.42
CA ALA A 15 11.16 7.53 10.12
C ALA A 15 9.77 7.14 10.63
N GLU A 16 9.26 7.79 11.68
CA GLU A 16 8.03 7.34 12.35
C GLU A 16 6.92 8.40 12.42
N ILE A 17 5.67 7.92 12.40
CA ILE A 17 4.44 8.74 12.48
C ILE A 17 4.43 9.62 13.74
N GLN A 18 5.08 9.14 14.80
CA GLN A 18 5.19 9.83 16.09
C GLN A 18 6.10 11.06 16.00
N ASP A 19 7.14 11.01 15.17
CA ASP A 19 8.06 12.13 14.94
C ASP A 19 7.39 13.23 14.11
N ALA A 20 6.57 12.84 13.12
CA ALA A 20 5.74 13.78 12.36
C ALA A 20 4.78 14.56 13.26
N TYR A 21 4.13 13.91 14.24
CA TYR A 21 3.23 14.56 15.20
C TYR A 21 3.97 15.59 16.09
N LYS A 22 5.14 15.22 16.63
CA LYS A 22 5.96 16.09 17.49
C LYS A 22 6.55 17.28 16.72
N LEU A 23 7.05 17.05 15.50
CA LEU A 23 7.66 18.07 14.66
C LEU A 23 6.63 19.10 14.16
N LEU A 24 5.41 18.68 13.83
CA LEU A 24 4.34 19.60 13.45
C LEU A 24 3.92 20.52 14.60
N GLY A 25 3.99 20.05 15.84
CA GLY A 25 3.75 20.87 17.03
C GLY A 25 4.82 21.94 17.24
N GLY A 26 6.09 21.61 17.00
CA GLY A 26 7.22 22.53 17.18
C GLY A 26 7.46 23.50 16.02
N ALA A 27 7.30 23.06 14.77
CA ALA A 27 7.68 23.83 13.58
C ALA A 27 6.61 24.83 13.10
N VAL A 28 5.33 24.58 13.41
CA VAL A 28 4.20 25.39 12.92
C VAL A 28 3.66 26.34 14.01
N GLY A 29 4.12 26.20 15.26
CA GLY A 29 3.77 27.09 16.38
C GLY A 29 2.30 27.04 16.81
N SER A 30 1.52 26.10 16.29
CA SER A 30 0.07 25.98 16.52
C SER A 30 -0.29 24.54 16.92
N ALA A 31 -0.97 24.41 18.07
CA ALA A 31 -1.48 23.13 18.58
C ALA A 31 -2.53 22.47 17.65
N LEU A 32 -3.00 23.17 16.62
CA LEU A 32 -3.95 22.65 15.64
C LEU A 32 -3.32 21.71 14.60
N ALA A 33 -2.03 21.88 14.27
CA ALA A 33 -1.39 21.08 13.22
C ALA A 33 -1.29 19.58 13.56
N PRO A 34 -0.92 19.17 14.80
CA PRO A 34 -0.91 17.76 15.18
C PRO A 34 -2.32 17.14 15.23
N ILE A 35 -3.34 17.91 15.62
CA ILE A 35 -4.74 17.46 15.66
C ILE A 35 -5.26 17.19 14.25
N LEU A 36 -5.06 18.12 13.31
CA LEU A 36 -5.46 17.95 11.92
C LEU A 36 -4.73 16.77 11.26
N PHE A 37 -3.45 16.55 11.60
CA PHE A 37 -2.72 15.37 11.15
C PHE A 37 -3.34 14.07 11.69
N GLY A 38 -3.70 14.02 12.98
CA GLY A 38 -4.40 12.89 13.58
C GLY A 38 -5.76 12.60 12.91
N VAL A 39 -6.55 13.64 12.63
CA VAL A 39 -7.81 13.51 11.89
C VAL A 39 -7.57 12.99 10.47
N ALA A 40 -6.56 13.52 9.77
CA ALA A 40 -6.20 13.05 8.42
C ALA A 40 -5.78 11.56 8.42
N LEU A 41 -5.04 11.10 9.44
CA LEU A 41 -4.68 9.70 9.61
C LEU A 41 -5.91 8.81 9.83
N LEU A 42 -6.85 9.24 10.68
CA LEU A 42 -8.12 8.52 10.89
C LEU A 42 -8.95 8.44 9.60
N CYS A 43 -9.11 9.55 8.90
CA CYS A 43 -9.82 9.60 7.63
C CYS A 43 -9.15 8.69 6.57
N SER A 44 -7.83 8.69 6.49
CA SER A 44 -7.06 7.81 5.59
C SER A 44 -7.31 6.32 5.89
N GLY A 45 -7.31 5.93 7.17
CA GLY A 45 -7.59 4.56 7.59
C GLY A 45 -9.02 4.09 7.27
N ILE A 46 -10.01 4.97 7.44
CA ILE A 46 -11.40 4.68 7.08
C ILE A 46 -11.54 4.48 5.58
N ASN A 47 -10.96 5.37 4.77
CA ASN A 47 -11.00 5.27 3.32
C ASN A 47 -10.37 3.96 2.81
N SER A 48 -9.19 3.61 3.32
CA SER A 48 -8.51 2.36 2.99
C SER A 48 -9.36 1.12 3.30
N THR A 49 -10.07 1.11 4.44
CA THR A 49 -10.94 0.00 4.82
C THR A 49 -12.10 -0.18 3.84
N VAL A 50 -12.76 0.91 3.44
CA VAL A 50 -13.87 0.87 2.48
C VAL A 50 -13.39 0.34 1.14
N THR A 51 -12.30 0.89 0.59
CA THR A 51 -11.72 0.42 -0.68
C THR A 51 -11.31 -1.06 -0.61
N ALA A 52 -10.67 -1.49 0.48
CA ALA A 52 -10.27 -2.89 0.66
C ALA A 52 -11.48 -3.83 0.69
N THR A 53 -12.57 -3.44 1.36
CA THR A 53 -13.79 -4.27 1.40
C THR A 53 -14.48 -4.40 0.05
N LEU A 54 -14.52 -3.34 -0.76
CA LEU A 54 -15.10 -3.34 -2.09
C LEU A 54 -14.25 -4.14 -3.09
N ALA A 55 -12.94 -3.87 -3.13
CA ALA A 55 -11.99 -4.60 -3.95
C ALA A 55 -12.01 -6.10 -3.61
N GLY A 56 -12.06 -6.42 -2.31
CA GLY A 56 -12.22 -7.79 -1.83
C GLY A 56 -13.48 -8.48 -2.36
N GLN A 57 -14.62 -7.79 -2.51
CA GLN A 57 -15.82 -8.41 -3.10
C GLN A 57 -15.61 -8.72 -4.57
N ILE A 58 -15.08 -7.75 -5.32
CA ILE A 58 -14.89 -7.88 -6.77
C ILE A 58 -13.96 -9.05 -7.06
N VAL A 59 -12.86 -9.17 -6.32
CA VAL A 59 -11.92 -10.28 -6.49
C VAL A 59 -12.55 -11.60 -6.05
N MET A 60 -13.25 -11.63 -4.92
CA MET A 60 -13.81 -12.86 -4.37
C MET A 60 -15.00 -13.41 -5.17
N GLU A 61 -15.86 -12.53 -5.69
CA GLU A 61 -16.95 -12.92 -6.60
C GLU A 61 -16.43 -13.21 -8.01
N GLY A 62 -15.44 -12.47 -8.49
CA GLY A 62 -14.87 -12.64 -9.83
C GLY A 62 -13.97 -13.87 -9.98
N PHE A 63 -13.07 -14.12 -9.03
CA PHE A 63 -12.08 -15.20 -9.11
C PHE A 63 -12.46 -16.45 -8.31
N VAL A 64 -13.07 -16.28 -7.13
CA VAL A 64 -13.40 -17.41 -6.23
C VAL A 64 -14.89 -17.79 -6.33
N GLN A 65 -15.72 -16.96 -6.97
CA GLN A 65 -17.17 -17.14 -7.12
C GLN A 65 -17.91 -17.39 -5.80
N MET A 66 -17.39 -16.85 -4.69
CA MET A 66 -17.93 -17.07 -3.35
C MET A 66 -18.58 -15.80 -2.81
N ARG A 67 -19.84 -15.90 -2.36
CA ARG A 67 -20.57 -14.79 -1.72
C ARG A 67 -20.57 -14.98 -0.20
N VAL A 68 -19.81 -14.15 0.49
CA VAL A 68 -19.68 -14.18 1.95
C VAL A 68 -20.22 -12.88 2.55
N ALA A 69 -20.92 -13.00 3.68
CA ALA A 69 -21.51 -11.86 4.36
C ALA A 69 -20.43 -10.80 4.70
N PRO A 70 -20.72 -9.48 4.54
CA PRO A 70 -19.72 -8.42 4.72
C PRO A 70 -19.04 -8.41 6.10
N TRP A 71 -19.76 -8.81 7.17
CA TRP A 71 -19.22 -8.87 8.52
C TRP A 71 -18.20 -10.01 8.69
N VAL A 72 -18.48 -11.19 8.11
CA VAL A 72 -17.55 -12.33 8.11
C VAL A 72 -16.30 -11.95 7.32
N ARG A 73 -16.46 -11.35 6.14
CA ARG A 73 -15.34 -10.89 5.32
C ARG A 73 -14.44 -9.93 6.10
N ARG A 74 -15.04 -8.95 6.78
CA ARG A 74 -14.30 -7.95 7.57
C ARG A 74 -13.57 -8.56 8.76
N LEU A 75 -14.18 -9.56 9.43
CA LEU A 75 -13.53 -10.27 10.53
C LEU A 75 -12.37 -11.12 10.01
N VAL A 76 -12.58 -11.94 8.98
CA VAL A 76 -11.54 -12.81 8.43
C VAL A 76 -10.32 -12.00 7.96
N THR A 77 -10.52 -10.93 7.18
CA THR A 77 -9.39 -10.12 6.70
C THR A 77 -8.67 -9.38 7.83
N ARG A 78 -9.40 -8.90 8.85
CA ARG A 78 -8.77 -8.31 10.04
C ARG A 78 -8.02 -9.34 10.87
N SER A 79 -8.58 -10.52 11.07
CA SER A 79 -7.92 -11.60 11.81
C SER A 79 -6.64 -12.04 11.10
N ILE A 80 -6.67 -12.21 9.78
CA ILE A 80 -5.47 -12.57 8.99
C ILE A 80 -4.41 -11.47 9.07
N ALA A 81 -4.78 -10.19 9.17
CA ALA A 81 -3.80 -9.10 9.32
C ALA A 81 -3.26 -8.98 10.76
N ILE A 82 -4.14 -9.09 11.77
CA ILE A 82 -3.80 -8.81 13.17
C ILE A 82 -3.11 -10.00 13.83
N VAL A 83 -3.55 -11.23 13.56
CA VAL A 83 -3.01 -12.43 14.23
C VAL A 83 -1.51 -12.61 13.98
N PRO A 84 -0.99 -12.55 12.73
CA PRO A 84 0.44 -12.66 12.48
C PRO A 84 1.23 -11.53 13.13
N ALA A 85 0.70 -10.30 13.09
CA ALA A 85 1.32 -9.16 13.74
C ALA A 85 1.40 -9.34 15.26
N LEU A 86 0.33 -9.84 15.89
CA LEU A 86 0.29 -10.11 17.32
C LEU A 86 1.27 -11.22 17.71
N VAL A 87 1.31 -12.32 16.95
CA VAL A 87 2.22 -13.44 17.17
C VAL A 87 3.67 -13.00 17.06
N VAL A 88 4.03 -12.27 16.01
CA VAL A 88 5.40 -11.78 15.82
C VAL A 88 5.79 -10.75 16.88
N THR A 89 4.86 -9.87 17.28
CA THR A 89 5.12 -8.91 18.37
C THR A 89 5.39 -9.63 19.70
N LEU A 90 4.61 -10.67 20.02
CA LEU A 90 4.77 -11.44 21.25
C LEU A 90 6.06 -12.26 21.29
N LEU A 91 6.50 -12.80 20.14
CA LEU A 91 7.67 -13.67 20.06
C LEU A 91 8.99 -12.90 19.83
N TYR A 92 8.97 -11.81 19.05
CA TYR A 92 10.16 -11.14 18.54
C TYR A 92 10.25 -9.65 18.90
N GLY A 93 9.25 -9.08 19.59
CA GLY A 93 9.24 -7.67 19.99
C GLY A 93 9.30 -6.70 18.80
N GLU A 94 9.83 -5.50 19.00
CA GLU A 94 9.85 -4.41 18.01
C GLU A 94 10.59 -4.75 16.71
N LYS A 95 11.66 -5.57 16.79
CA LYS A 95 12.43 -6.00 15.61
C LYS A 95 11.60 -6.90 14.68
N GLY A 96 10.77 -7.78 15.25
CA GLY A 96 9.88 -8.63 14.47
C GLY A 96 8.77 -7.84 13.75
N THR A 97 8.27 -6.76 14.34
CA THR A 97 7.24 -5.92 13.73
C THR A 97 7.76 -5.19 12.50
N ALA A 98 9.02 -4.73 12.53
CA ALA A 98 9.69 -4.12 11.38
C ALA A 98 9.89 -5.12 10.24
N GLU A 99 10.35 -6.34 10.54
CA GLU A 99 10.46 -7.42 9.54
C GLU A 99 9.10 -7.80 8.96
N LEU A 100 8.04 -7.85 9.77
CA LEU A 100 6.68 -8.14 9.29
C LEU A 100 6.16 -7.04 8.36
N LEU A 101 6.50 -5.78 8.64
CA LEU A 101 6.14 -4.64 7.81
C LEU A 101 6.86 -4.72 6.47
N VAL A 102 8.15 -5.07 6.48
CA VAL A 102 8.95 -5.33 5.27
C VAL A 102 8.39 -6.52 4.48
N LEU A 103 8.07 -7.64 5.13
CA LEU A 103 7.45 -8.80 4.49
C LEU A 103 6.11 -8.44 3.84
N SER A 104 5.31 -7.58 4.47
CA SER A 104 4.06 -7.07 3.89
C SER A 104 4.33 -6.31 2.58
N GLN A 105 5.40 -5.50 2.53
CA GLN A 105 5.82 -4.83 1.30
C GLN A 105 6.26 -5.83 0.23
N VAL A 106 7.05 -6.86 0.59
CA VAL A 106 7.46 -7.92 -0.34
C VAL A 106 6.25 -8.63 -0.95
N VAL A 107 5.25 -8.95 -0.13
CA VAL A 107 4.02 -9.60 -0.60
C VAL A 107 3.24 -8.69 -1.55
N LEU A 108 3.12 -7.38 -1.25
CA LEU A 108 2.51 -6.39 -2.14
C LEU A 108 3.27 -6.26 -3.47
N SER A 109 4.60 -6.21 -3.42
CA SER A 109 5.48 -6.15 -4.58
C SER A 109 5.29 -7.34 -5.52
N LEU A 110 5.13 -8.54 -4.97
CA LEU A 110 4.86 -9.74 -5.75
C LEU A 110 3.47 -9.71 -6.41
N GLN A 111 2.47 -9.09 -5.78
CA GLN A 111 1.10 -8.99 -6.31
C GLN A 111 0.98 -8.04 -7.51
N LEU A 112 1.77 -6.95 -7.55
CA LEU A 112 1.69 -5.91 -8.57
C LEU A 112 1.82 -6.42 -10.02
N PRO A 113 2.82 -7.25 -10.39
CA PRO A 113 2.91 -7.79 -11.75
C PRO A 113 1.68 -8.61 -12.16
N PHE A 114 1.10 -9.38 -11.23
CA PHE A 114 -0.11 -10.17 -11.49
C PHE A 114 -1.35 -9.30 -11.72
N ALA A 115 -1.39 -8.07 -11.20
CA ALA A 115 -2.46 -7.13 -11.50
C ALA A 115 -2.21 -6.35 -12.80
N ILE A 116 -1.00 -5.86 -13.01
CA ILE A 116 -0.66 -4.95 -14.13
C ILE A 116 -0.67 -5.69 -15.46
N VAL A 117 -0.03 -6.86 -15.57
CA VAL A 117 0.13 -7.56 -16.85
C VAL A 117 -1.23 -7.96 -17.47
N PRO A 118 -2.17 -8.58 -16.73
CA PRO A 118 -3.49 -8.88 -17.28
C PRO A 118 -4.29 -7.63 -17.63
N LEU A 119 -4.19 -6.57 -16.83
CA LEU A 119 -4.91 -5.32 -17.08
C LEU A 119 -4.46 -4.68 -18.39
N VAL A 120 -3.14 -4.55 -18.62
CA VAL A 120 -2.60 -4.00 -19.87
C VAL A 120 -2.96 -4.89 -21.06
N ARG A 121 -2.97 -6.21 -20.89
CA ARG A 121 -3.38 -7.14 -21.95
C ARG A 121 -4.88 -7.02 -22.27
N MET A 122 -5.73 -6.83 -21.25
CA MET A 122 -7.18 -6.68 -21.43
C MET A 122 -7.52 -5.34 -22.09
N THR A 123 -6.83 -4.26 -21.76
CA THR A 123 -7.06 -2.94 -22.36
C THR A 123 -6.47 -2.82 -23.77
N ALA A 124 -5.53 -3.69 -24.16
CA ALA A 124 -5.03 -3.74 -25.53
C ALA A 124 -5.91 -4.59 -26.47
N ASP A 125 -6.82 -5.41 -25.93
CA ASP A 125 -7.62 -6.36 -26.71
C ASP A 125 -8.92 -5.71 -27.22
N ALA A 126 -8.97 -5.44 -28.53
CA ALA A 126 -10.13 -4.86 -29.20
C ALA A 126 -11.41 -5.70 -29.06
N LYS A 127 -11.29 -7.03 -28.92
CA LYS A 127 -12.44 -7.91 -28.71
C LYS A 127 -13.02 -7.76 -27.31
N ARG A 128 -12.17 -7.53 -26.30
CA ARG A 128 -12.60 -7.33 -24.90
C ARG A 128 -13.11 -5.92 -24.63
N MET A 129 -12.64 -4.92 -25.39
CA MET A 129 -13.04 -3.51 -25.26
C MET A 129 -14.15 -3.07 -26.23
N ASN A 130 -14.93 -3.99 -26.80
CA ASN A 130 -16.03 -3.66 -27.73
C ASN A 130 -15.60 -2.74 -28.90
N GLY A 131 -14.42 -2.96 -29.47
CA GLY A 131 -13.91 -2.19 -30.61
C GLY A 131 -13.21 -0.87 -30.26
N LEU A 132 -13.06 -0.53 -28.97
CA LEU A 132 -12.33 0.66 -28.51
C LEU A 132 -11.06 0.28 -27.73
N PRO A 133 -10.06 -0.40 -28.34
CA PRO A 133 -8.82 -0.74 -27.64
C PRO A 133 -8.04 0.52 -27.25
N ALA A 134 -7.24 0.40 -26.19
CA ALA A 134 -6.26 1.42 -25.83
C ALA A 134 -5.32 1.69 -27.02
N PRO A 135 -4.99 2.96 -27.31
CA PRO A 135 -4.07 3.28 -28.40
C PRO A 135 -2.67 2.74 -28.07
N ARG A 136 -1.94 2.30 -29.11
CA ARG A 136 -0.65 1.59 -28.94
C ARG A 136 0.38 2.37 -28.11
N TRP A 137 0.36 3.70 -28.17
CA TRP A 137 1.24 4.55 -27.36
C TRP A 137 0.93 4.45 -25.86
N LEU A 138 -0.35 4.35 -25.49
CA LEU A 138 -0.79 4.21 -24.10
C LEU A 138 -0.44 2.81 -23.59
N THR A 139 -0.68 1.78 -24.40
CA THR A 139 -0.28 0.40 -24.08
C THR A 139 1.23 0.29 -23.86
N LEU A 140 2.04 0.94 -24.72
CA LEU A 140 3.49 0.99 -24.56
C LEU A 140 3.89 1.72 -23.26
N ALA A 141 3.27 2.87 -22.98
CA ALA A 141 3.52 3.61 -21.74
C ALA A 141 3.17 2.78 -20.50
N CYS A 142 2.04 2.07 -20.49
CA CYS A 142 1.66 1.18 -19.40
C CYS A 142 2.65 0.01 -19.22
N TRP A 143 3.16 -0.56 -20.32
CA TRP A 143 4.20 -1.59 -20.24
C TRP A 143 5.51 -1.06 -19.69
N VAL A 144 5.96 0.12 -20.13
CA VAL A 144 7.19 0.76 -19.61
C VAL A 144 7.05 1.05 -18.11
N ILE A 145 5.94 1.67 -17.70
CA ILE A 145 5.66 1.93 -16.27
C ILE A 145 5.59 0.63 -15.48
N GLY A 146 4.90 -0.40 -16.01
CA GLY A 146 4.81 -1.71 -15.38
C GLY A 146 6.18 -2.36 -15.18
N ILE A 147 7.04 -2.33 -16.19
CA ILE A 147 8.41 -2.86 -16.11
C ILE A 147 9.22 -2.09 -15.07
N ILE A 148 9.15 -0.75 -15.07
CA ILE A 148 9.84 0.09 -14.08
C ILE A 148 9.39 -0.29 -12.66
N ILE A 149 8.09 -0.41 -12.42
CA ILE A 149 7.54 -0.79 -11.12
C ILE A 149 8.07 -2.16 -10.71
N ILE A 150 8.02 -3.16 -11.60
CA ILE A 150 8.50 -4.52 -11.31
C ILE A 150 9.99 -4.51 -10.97
N VAL A 151 10.82 -3.81 -11.75
CA VAL A 151 12.27 -3.70 -11.51
C VAL A 151 12.56 -3.02 -10.17
N LEU A 152 11.89 -1.91 -9.87
CA LEU A 152 12.08 -1.19 -8.60
C LEU A 152 11.63 -2.03 -7.39
N ASN A 153 10.50 -2.74 -7.52
CA ASN A 153 10.02 -3.63 -6.47
C ASN A 153 10.99 -4.82 -6.27
N ALA A 154 11.52 -5.40 -7.34
CA ALA A 154 12.53 -6.45 -7.25
C ALA A 154 13.82 -5.96 -6.60
N LYS A 155 14.26 -4.75 -6.93
CA LYS A 155 15.43 -4.10 -6.30
C LYS A 155 15.20 -3.86 -4.81
N LEU A 156 14.01 -3.40 -4.41
CA LEU A 156 13.65 -3.20 -3.00
C LEU A 156 13.69 -4.53 -2.23
N ILE A 157 13.13 -5.60 -2.79
CA ILE A 157 13.18 -6.94 -2.17
C ILE A 157 14.64 -7.41 -2.05
N TRP A 158 15.46 -7.17 -3.06
CA TRP A 158 16.86 -7.56 -3.09
C TRP A 158 17.70 -6.82 -2.04
N ASP A 159 17.51 -5.50 -1.90
CA ASP A 159 18.16 -4.70 -0.86
C ASP A 159 17.78 -5.18 0.54
N VAL A 160 16.48 -5.37 0.76
CA VAL A 160 15.93 -5.92 2.01
C VAL A 160 16.53 -7.29 2.32
N ALA A 161 16.62 -8.19 1.33
CA ALA A 161 17.13 -9.54 1.53
C ALA A 161 18.63 -9.57 1.83
N MET A 162 19.39 -8.58 1.34
CA MET A 162 20.82 -8.45 1.60
C MET A 162 21.15 -7.54 2.79
N GLY A 163 20.14 -6.95 3.45
CA GLY A 163 20.31 -6.13 4.65
C GLY A 163 20.93 -4.75 4.39
N ASN A 164 20.79 -4.21 3.18
CA ASN A 164 21.24 -2.86 2.80
C ASN A 164 20.13 -1.82 2.87
#